data_AF-A0A1I7RSV6-F1
#
_entry.id   AF-A0A1I7RSV6-F1
#
_cell.length_a   1.000
_cell.length_b   1.000
_cell.length_c   1.000
_cell.angle_alpha   90.00
_cell.angle_beta   90.00
_cell.angle_gamma   90.00
#
_symmetry.space_group_name_H-M   'P 1'
#
loop_
_entity.id
_entity.type
_entity.pdbx_description
1 polymer ?
#
loop_
_entity_poly.entity_id
_entity_poly.type
_entity_poly.pdbx_seq_one_letter_code
_entity_poly.pdbx_strand_id
1 'polypeptide(L)'
;MRPSIGRQSVGMGRLSTGAEFSRFSVQSSSARRPSIAASRKPTKEEDIQGLMRFFEQRNASFNYSEKSLRNPQLNEFRTWLEFILKCIDKNFKAEREIEKSLPQIFLTLNYPYVIKPSMCITVNSPHNWPSFLKALHWLTKVAEGNNTSNQQKSDQSAYITAYTIHCCRLNEGEDPADVYKAFSEMIVDAEAQTEEERELEELNQRLAELRETIALEETAVSSAESEKSTQSKRNEQAERDAESKRNVLNKLVNEKNTVGSDRQSLTEKVESHNQEAEDLKKKIEAQPMTPEEASALLKRRAQLREEINEKKDEADALNKKHTEKQNQFQKISQEKQNQFKKLASELGGMAREVRVSPDTITQFELSLFGKNRDQLNTDGMSGNVAHSYQTLIRAISEGIRNKITELGLENLEKQINKCANDNENIQVNLKMAREGYELDLESDKRRTGEYERLLQESREQYEAVKTEQNTFDDNVMEKESRIKGAERIKNTLLHERMTASTDLNKIEEQKIQLLEEVVPIICRVHEEIEKLGQSKAKWEQVVKNHLNGFKKIVENIKEIEKAIESLNKGDPFSDKTNFLP
;
A
#
# COMPACT_ATOMS: atom_id res chain seq x y z
N MET A 1 58.49 -10.21 -12.26
CA MET A 1 58.52 -11.29 -13.27
C MET A 1 57.53 -10.92 -14.38
N ARG A 2 58.03 -10.19 -15.38
CA ARG A 2 58.28 -10.59 -16.78
C ARG A 2 57.01 -10.81 -17.65
N PRO A 3 56.78 -9.93 -18.65
CA PRO A 3 55.74 -10.00 -19.67
C PRO A 3 56.26 -10.63 -20.99
N SER A 4 55.36 -10.91 -21.95
CA SER A 4 55.65 -11.34 -23.34
C SER A 4 54.97 -10.32 -24.27
N ILE A 5 55.60 -9.51 -25.14
CA ILE A 5 56.48 -9.76 -26.33
C ILE A 5 55.84 -10.76 -27.29
N GLY A 6 55.63 -10.53 -28.59
CA GLY A 6 55.90 -9.46 -29.56
C GLY A 6 54.95 -9.69 -30.77
N ARG A 7 54.91 -8.91 -31.85
CA ARG A 7 55.99 -8.60 -32.80
C ARG A 7 55.55 -7.42 -33.70
N GLN A 8 56.49 -6.54 -34.00
CA GLN A 8 56.48 -5.66 -35.17
C GLN A 8 56.91 -6.44 -36.42
N SER A 9 56.45 -5.98 -37.60
CA SER A 9 57.24 -6.12 -38.84
C SER A 9 57.13 -4.84 -39.66
N VAL A 10 58.30 -4.32 -40.00
CA VAL A 10 58.61 -3.22 -40.92
C VAL A 10 58.84 -3.81 -42.31
N GLY A 11 58.64 -3.05 -43.39
CA GLY A 11 59.10 -3.42 -44.72
C GLY A 11 58.35 -2.66 -45.82
N MET A 12 58.81 -1.45 -46.13
CA MET A 12 59.63 -1.13 -47.33
C MET A 12 58.79 -0.80 -48.57
N GLY A 13 58.89 0.48 -48.96
CA GLY A 13 58.38 0.97 -50.24
C GLY A 13 59.27 0.58 -51.43
N ARG A 14 58.70 0.76 -52.61
CA ARG A 14 59.42 0.91 -53.87
C ARG A 14 58.82 2.08 -54.65
N LEU A 15 59.63 3.10 -54.86
CA LEU A 15 59.56 4.02 -56.01
C LEU A 15 60.25 3.34 -57.19
N SER A 16 59.76 3.55 -58.42
CA SER A 16 60.51 4.19 -59.51
C SER A 16 59.82 4.03 -60.87
N THR A 17 59.90 5.11 -61.67
CA THR A 17 59.99 5.19 -63.16
C THR A 17 58.82 4.64 -63.98
N GLY A 18 58.10 5.41 -64.81
CA GLY A 18 58.52 6.50 -65.68
C GLY A 18 58.50 6.00 -67.13
N ALA A 19 57.46 6.33 -67.89
CA ALA A 19 57.47 6.34 -69.36
C ALA A 19 56.27 7.12 -69.88
N GLU A 20 56.57 8.28 -70.46
CA GLU A 20 55.67 9.15 -71.20
C GLU A 20 55.20 8.48 -72.50
N PHE A 21 53.93 8.65 -72.84
CA PHE A 21 53.54 8.89 -74.23
C PHE A 21 52.44 9.94 -74.27
N SER A 22 52.65 10.90 -75.17
CA SER A 22 51.95 12.16 -75.29
C SER A 22 50.79 12.08 -76.29
N ARG A 23 49.82 12.99 -76.09
CA ARG A 23 48.82 13.54 -77.04
C ARG A 23 47.52 12.74 -77.28
N PHE A 24 46.43 13.23 -76.69
CA PHE A 24 45.49 14.10 -77.40
C PHE A 24 44.66 14.91 -76.40
N SER A 25 44.74 16.23 -76.51
CA SER A 25 43.96 17.18 -75.73
C SER A 25 42.57 17.37 -76.35
N VAL A 26 41.53 17.29 -75.53
CA VAL A 26 40.33 18.11 -75.70
C VAL A 26 40.07 18.77 -74.35
N GLN A 27 40.29 20.08 -74.31
CA GLN A 27 39.85 20.95 -73.23
C GLN A 27 38.32 20.96 -73.19
N SER A 28 37.75 20.61 -72.04
CA SER A 28 36.42 21.04 -71.64
C SER A 28 36.44 21.34 -70.15
N SER A 29 36.13 22.60 -69.86
CA SER A 29 35.83 23.24 -68.58
C SER A 29 35.65 22.32 -67.37
N SER A 30 36.55 22.51 -66.39
CA SER A 30 36.41 22.04 -65.01
C SER A 30 35.25 22.76 -64.31
N ALA A 31 34.02 22.30 -64.52
CA ALA A 31 32.98 22.40 -63.50
C ALA A 31 33.19 21.23 -62.53
N ARG A 32 33.81 21.52 -61.38
CA ARG A 32 33.93 20.56 -60.28
C ARG A 32 32.51 20.13 -59.87
N ARG A 33 32.11 18.91 -60.22
CA ARG A 33 30.94 18.26 -59.61
C ARG A 33 31.20 18.17 -58.10
N PRO A 34 30.19 18.37 -57.22
CA PRO A 34 30.41 18.32 -55.78
C PRO A 34 30.92 16.94 -55.38
N SER A 35 32.15 16.91 -54.88
CA SER A 35 32.65 15.81 -54.06
C SER A 35 31.85 15.84 -52.76
N ILE A 36 31.01 14.83 -52.51
CA ILE A 36 30.43 14.59 -51.19
C ILE A 36 31.58 14.22 -50.25
N ALA A 37 32.20 15.24 -49.67
CA ALA A 37 33.10 15.14 -48.54
C ALA A 37 32.32 15.60 -47.29
N ALA A 38 31.36 14.78 -46.88
CA ALA A 38 30.75 14.70 -45.52
C ALA A 38 29.40 13.95 -45.59
N SER A 39 29.42 12.66 -45.93
CA SER A 39 28.35 11.73 -45.55
C SER A 39 28.91 10.32 -45.64
N ARG A 40 28.63 9.48 -44.65
CA ARG A 40 29.09 8.08 -44.60
C ARG A 40 28.83 7.44 -45.96
N LYS A 41 29.85 6.84 -46.59
CA LYS A 41 29.65 6.05 -47.81
C LYS A 41 28.63 4.97 -47.47
N PRO A 42 27.42 4.94 -48.08
CA PRO A 42 26.46 3.91 -47.77
C PRO A 42 27.13 2.57 -48.08
N THR A 43 27.15 1.73 -47.06
CA THR A 43 27.78 0.42 -47.15
C THR A 43 26.89 -0.49 -47.99
N LYS A 44 27.49 -1.44 -48.72
CA LYS A 44 26.72 -2.42 -49.51
C LYS A 44 25.65 -3.13 -48.67
N GLU A 45 25.88 -3.21 -47.36
CA GLU A 45 24.97 -3.77 -46.38
C GLU A 45 23.68 -2.96 -46.19
N GLU A 46 23.80 -1.63 -46.13
CA GLU A 46 22.64 -0.73 -46.00
C GLU A 46 21.76 -0.79 -47.26
N ASP A 47 22.37 -0.87 -48.44
CA ASP A 47 21.64 -1.01 -49.71
C ASP A 47 20.89 -2.35 -49.78
N ILE A 48 21.49 -3.45 -49.31
CA ILE A 48 20.83 -4.78 -49.24
C ILE A 48 19.67 -4.76 -48.26
N GLN A 49 19.87 -4.23 -47.05
CA GLN A 49 18.82 -4.14 -46.03
C GLN A 49 17.68 -3.24 -46.48
N GLY A 50 17.97 -2.13 -47.17
CA GLY A 50 16.97 -1.24 -47.75
C GLY A 50 16.08 -1.96 -48.78
N LEU A 51 16.70 -2.73 -49.68
CA LEU A 51 15.96 -3.52 -50.66
C LEU A 51 15.11 -4.62 -50.03
N MET A 52 15.64 -5.33 -49.03
CA MET A 52 14.89 -6.37 -48.31
C MET A 52 13.65 -5.78 -47.63
N ARG A 53 13.80 -4.67 -46.89
CA ARG A 53 12.68 -3.98 -46.25
C ARG A 53 11.63 -3.54 -47.25
N PHE A 54 12.05 -3.01 -48.41
CA PHE A 54 11.13 -2.58 -49.46
C PHE A 54 10.32 -3.76 -50.04
N PHE A 55 10.97 -4.89 -50.32
CA PHE A 55 10.28 -6.09 -50.81
C PHE A 55 9.33 -6.70 -49.77
N GLU A 56 9.71 -6.66 -48.49
CA GLU A 56 8.86 -7.09 -47.37
C GLU A 56 7.62 -6.20 -47.26
N GLN A 57 7.80 -4.87 -47.24
CA GLN A 57 6.70 -3.90 -47.12
C GLN A 57 5.69 -3.98 -48.27
N ARG A 58 6.14 -4.36 -49.48
CA ARG A 58 5.29 -4.44 -50.68
C ARG A 58 4.79 -5.85 -50.97
N ASN A 59 4.97 -6.80 -50.04
CA ASN A 59 4.55 -8.20 -50.18
C ASN A 59 4.99 -8.82 -51.52
N ALA A 60 6.28 -8.70 -51.85
CA ALA A 60 6.82 -9.29 -53.07
C ALA A 60 6.58 -10.81 -53.12
N SER A 61 6.03 -11.31 -54.22
CA SER A 61 5.64 -12.72 -54.41
C SER A 61 6.78 -13.63 -54.87
N PHE A 62 7.98 -13.08 -55.08
CA PHE A 62 9.18 -13.83 -55.46
C PHE A 62 10.10 -14.04 -54.26
N ASN A 63 10.92 -15.08 -54.32
CA ASN A 63 11.89 -15.35 -53.27
C ASN A 63 13.06 -14.36 -53.35
N TYR A 64 13.36 -13.69 -52.24
CA TYR A 64 14.57 -12.89 -52.05
C TYR A 64 15.20 -13.25 -50.70
N SER A 65 16.52 -13.24 -50.65
CA SER A 65 17.29 -13.47 -49.42
C SER A 65 18.52 -12.58 -49.42
N GLU A 66 19.10 -12.36 -48.25
CA GLU A 66 20.36 -11.63 -48.13
C GLU A 66 21.47 -12.29 -49.00
N LYS A 67 21.46 -13.63 -49.10
CA LYS A 67 22.41 -14.38 -49.94
C LYS A 67 22.20 -14.13 -51.44
N SER A 68 20.95 -14.09 -51.91
CA SER A 68 20.66 -13.79 -53.33
C SER A 68 20.98 -12.33 -53.66
N LEU A 69 20.72 -11.38 -52.76
CA LEU A 69 21.06 -9.97 -52.96
C LEU A 69 22.56 -9.67 -52.89
N ARG A 70 23.36 -10.50 -52.22
CA ARG A 70 24.84 -10.39 -52.25
C ARG A 70 25.43 -10.91 -53.56
N ASN A 71 24.81 -11.91 -54.18
CA ASN A 71 25.28 -12.53 -55.41
C ASN A 71 24.10 -12.97 -56.31
N PRO A 72 23.49 -12.04 -57.04
CA PRO A 72 22.26 -12.31 -57.77
C PRO A 72 22.50 -13.08 -59.05
N GLN A 73 21.53 -13.91 -59.42
CA GLN A 73 21.41 -14.39 -60.78
C GLN A 73 20.77 -13.31 -61.67
N LEU A 74 21.08 -13.36 -62.97
CA LEU A 74 20.55 -12.38 -63.93
C LEU A 74 19.01 -12.37 -63.94
N ASN A 75 18.39 -13.55 -63.82
CA ASN A 75 16.94 -13.69 -63.76
C ASN A 75 16.36 -13.05 -62.49
N GLU A 76 17.01 -13.21 -61.34
CA GLU A 76 16.58 -12.61 -60.08
C GLU A 76 16.65 -11.07 -60.14
N PHE A 77 17.75 -10.53 -60.68
CA PHE A 77 17.90 -9.11 -60.91
C PHE A 77 16.78 -8.54 -61.81
N ARG A 78 16.45 -9.22 -62.91
CA ARG A 78 15.34 -8.80 -63.80
C ARG A 78 14.02 -8.76 -63.03
N THR A 79 13.73 -9.79 -62.24
CA THR A 79 12.49 -9.87 -61.45
C THR A 79 12.40 -8.72 -60.45
N TRP A 80 13.49 -8.41 -59.74
CA TRP A 80 13.52 -7.31 -58.78
C TRP A 80 13.35 -5.95 -59.44
N LEU A 81 14.07 -5.72 -60.55
CA LEU A 81 13.99 -4.48 -61.31
C LEU A 81 12.58 -4.26 -61.87
N GLU A 82 12.00 -5.29 -62.50
CA GLU A 82 10.64 -5.21 -63.05
C GLU A 82 9.61 -4.93 -61.97
N PHE A 83 9.76 -5.55 -60.79
CA PHE A 83 8.88 -5.31 -59.65
C PHE A 83 8.95 -3.85 -59.19
N ILE A 84 10.15 -3.29 -59.00
CA ILE A 84 10.32 -1.90 -58.55
C ILE A 84 9.81 -0.92 -59.62
N LEU A 85 10.08 -1.17 -60.89
CA LEU A 85 9.58 -0.33 -61.99
C LEU A 85 8.06 -0.36 -62.09
N LYS A 86 7.40 -1.50 -61.82
CA LYS A 86 5.93 -1.59 -61.73
C LYS A 86 5.36 -0.83 -60.53
N CYS A 87 6.13 -0.68 -59.46
CA CYS A 87 5.73 0.18 -58.33
C CYS A 87 5.81 1.68 -58.69
N ILE A 88 6.65 2.06 -59.65
CA ILE A 88 6.79 3.44 -60.15
C ILE A 88 5.75 3.73 -61.25
N ASP A 89 5.60 2.81 -62.21
CA ASP A 89 4.61 2.88 -63.29
C ASP A 89 3.85 1.55 -63.40
N LYS A 90 2.58 1.58 -63.00
CA LYS A 90 1.70 0.40 -63.02
C LYS A 90 1.47 -0.17 -64.44
N ASN A 91 1.69 0.62 -65.49
CA ASN A 91 1.55 0.21 -66.89
C ASN A 91 2.85 -0.33 -67.50
N PHE A 92 3.94 -0.39 -66.72
CA PHE A 92 5.23 -0.85 -67.21
C PHE A 92 5.18 -2.32 -67.65
N LYS A 93 5.59 -2.57 -68.90
CA LYS A 93 5.73 -3.91 -69.49
C LYS A 93 7.20 -4.18 -69.76
N ALA A 94 7.78 -5.15 -69.06
CA ALA A 94 9.16 -5.55 -69.31
C ALA A 94 9.29 -6.24 -70.68
N GLU A 95 10.21 -5.75 -71.50
CA GLU A 95 10.63 -6.44 -72.72
C GLU A 95 11.51 -7.64 -72.39
N ARG A 96 11.60 -8.63 -73.30
CA ARG A 96 12.40 -9.86 -73.11
C ARG A 96 13.91 -9.59 -72.90
N GLU A 97 14.39 -8.39 -73.21
CA GLU A 97 15.78 -7.96 -73.08
C GLU A 97 15.89 -6.60 -72.35
N ILE A 98 15.24 -6.48 -71.19
CA ILE A 98 15.23 -5.24 -70.39
C ILE A 98 16.64 -4.65 -70.14
N GLU A 99 17.70 -5.48 -70.13
CA GLU A 99 19.09 -5.02 -69.94
C GLU A 99 19.62 -4.13 -71.05
N LYS A 100 19.15 -4.31 -72.29
CA LYS A 100 19.54 -3.43 -73.41
C LYS A 100 18.92 -2.05 -73.27
N SER A 101 17.73 -1.99 -72.68
CA SER A 101 16.96 -0.77 -72.46
C SER A 101 17.30 -0.07 -71.12
N LEU A 102 18.03 -0.75 -70.22
CA LEU A 102 18.43 -0.21 -68.91
C LEU A 102 19.08 1.18 -68.95
N PRO A 103 20.08 1.46 -69.80
CA PRO A 103 20.71 2.78 -69.83
C PRO A 103 19.70 3.88 -70.17
N GLN A 104 18.74 3.60 -71.05
CA GLN A 104 17.69 4.54 -71.41
C GLN A 104 16.70 4.70 -70.24
N ILE A 105 16.23 3.61 -69.63
CA ILE A 105 15.30 3.65 -68.48
C ILE A 105 15.87 4.52 -67.35
N PHE A 106 17.14 4.31 -66.98
CA PHE A 106 17.79 5.11 -65.93
C PHE A 106 18.03 6.56 -66.36
N LEU A 107 18.26 6.83 -67.65
CA LEU A 107 18.36 8.19 -68.17
C LEU A 107 17.02 8.93 -68.09
N THR A 108 15.92 8.28 -68.48
CA THR A 108 14.56 8.83 -68.42
C THR A 108 14.10 9.09 -66.98
N LEU A 109 14.56 8.27 -66.03
CA LEU A 109 14.32 8.50 -64.59
C LEU A 109 15.30 9.50 -63.96
N ASN A 110 16.19 10.12 -64.74
CA ASN A 110 17.21 11.07 -64.27
C ASN A 110 18.16 10.48 -63.18
N TYR A 111 18.54 9.21 -63.32
CA TYR A 111 19.49 8.58 -62.40
C TYR A 111 20.85 9.30 -62.44
N PRO A 112 21.39 9.74 -61.28
CA PRO A 112 22.55 10.64 -61.23
C PRO A 112 23.89 10.01 -61.65
N TYR A 113 23.94 8.68 -61.84
CA TYR A 113 25.16 7.96 -62.18
C TYR A 113 25.06 7.28 -63.55
N VAL A 114 26.13 7.35 -64.33
CA VAL A 114 26.15 6.78 -65.69
C VAL A 114 26.24 5.26 -65.64
N ILE A 115 25.22 4.58 -66.17
CA ILE A 115 25.23 3.13 -66.40
C ILE A 115 25.59 2.88 -67.87
N LYS A 116 26.77 2.28 -68.10
CA LYS A 116 27.25 2.00 -69.46
C LYS A 116 26.57 0.73 -70.02
N PRO A 117 26.25 0.66 -71.32
CA PRO A 117 25.65 -0.53 -71.93
C PRO A 117 26.43 -1.84 -71.67
N SER A 118 27.77 -1.78 -71.62
CA SER A 118 28.62 -2.94 -71.32
C SER A 118 28.48 -3.47 -69.90
N MET A 119 28.07 -2.63 -68.94
CA MET A 119 27.81 -3.04 -67.55
C MET A 119 26.50 -3.83 -67.46
N CYS A 120 25.49 -3.49 -68.28
CA CYS A 120 24.19 -4.15 -68.31
C CYS A 120 24.25 -5.60 -68.82
N ILE A 121 25.30 -5.96 -69.55
CA ILE A 121 25.54 -7.34 -70.02
C ILE A 121 26.14 -8.20 -68.89
N THR A 122 26.76 -7.57 -67.88
CA THR A 122 27.52 -8.21 -66.81
C THR A 122 27.07 -7.75 -65.42
N VAL A 123 25.74 -7.69 -65.21
CA VAL A 123 25.12 -7.18 -63.97
C VAL A 123 25.56 -7.95 -62.73
N ASN A 124 25.74 -9.28 -62.85
CA ASN A 124 26.17 -10.16 -61.77
C ASN A 124 27.70 -10.19 -61.56
N SER A 125 28.48 -9.39 -62.31
CA SER A 125 29.92 -9.32 -62.10
C SER A 125 30.22 -8.68 -60.74
N PRO A 126 31.13 -9.24 -59.91
CA PRO A 126 31.48 -8.72 -58.59
C PRO A 126 31.87 -7.23 -58.57
N HIS A 127 32.37 -6.71 -59.69
CA HIS A 127 32.79 -5.31 -59.84
C HIS A 127 31.64 -4.38 -60.25
N ASN A 128 30.62 -4.89 -60.95
CA ASN A 128 29.48 -4.11 -61.44
C ASN A 128 28.27 -4.19 -60.51
N TRP A 129 28.10 -5.31 -59.80
CA TRP A 129 26.97 -5.52 -58.90
C TRP A 129 26.77 -4.40 -57.87
N PRO A 130 27.83 -3.85 -57.22
CA PRO A 130 27.65 -2.74 -56.29
C PRO A 130 27.01 -1.49 -56.90
N SER A 131 27.25 -1.24 -58.19
CA SER A 131 26.64 -0.11 -58.90
C SER A 131 25.17 -0.36 -59.21
N PHE A 132 24.81 -1.59 -59.57
CA PHE A 132 23.42 -1.98 -59.82
C PHE A 132 22.61 -2.09 -58.53
N LEU A 133 23.22 -2.58 -57.45
CA LEU A 133 22.60 -2.61 -56.12
C LEU A 133 22.22 -1.21 -55.64
N LYS A 134 23.12 -0.23 -55.83
CA LYS A 134 22.83 1.18 -55.55
C LYS A 134 21.74 1.75 -56.45
N ALA A 135 21.74 1.37 -57.72
CA ALA A 135 20.71 1.79 -58.65
C ALA A 135 19.33 1.23 -58.26
N LEU A 136 19.25 -0.04 -57.85
CA LEU A 136 18.03 -0.65 -57.34
C LEU A 136 17.55 0.00 -56.05
N HIS A 137 18.45 0.23 -55.08
CA HIS A 137 18.09 0.91 -53.83
C HIS A 137 17.64 2.35 -54.08
N TRP A 138 18.26 3.07 -55.02
CA TRP A 138 17.77 4.38 -55.42
C TRP A 138 16.37 4.29 -56.06
N LEU A 139 16.11 3.30 -56.91
CA LEU A 139 14.77 3.09 -57.49
C LEU A 139 13.71 2.81 -56.42
N THR A 140 14.04 2.11 -55.32
CA THR A 140 13.07 1.94 -54.23
C THR A 140 12.75 3.25 -53.54
N LYS A 141 13.72 4.16 -53.40
CA LYS A 141 13.48 5.53 -52.90
C LYS A 141 12.62 6.37 -53.84
N VAL A 142 12.81 6.24 -55.15
CA VAL A 142 11.93 6.87 -56.14
C VAL A 142 10.51 6.30 -56.07
N ALA A 143 10.38 4.98 -55.91
CA ALA A 143 9.09 4.31 -55.75
C ALA A 143 8.38 4.69 -54.45
N GLU A 144 9.11 4.85 -53.34
CA GLU A 144 8.59 5.38 -52.08
C GLU A 144 8.12 6.84 -52.26
N GLY A 145 8.94 7.69 -52.88
CA GLY A 145 8.65 9.09 -53.18
C GLY A 145 7.39 9.33 -54.02
N ASN A 146 7.14 8.46 -55.01
CA ASN A 146 5.93 8.51 -55.85
C ASN A 146 4.65 8.04 -55.15
N ASN A 147 4.77 7.28 -54.05
CA ASN A 147 3.62 6.87 -53.24
C ASN A 147 3.35 7.83 -52.07
N THR A 148 4.34 8.64 -51.68
CA THR A 148 4.24 9.68 -50.65
C THR A 148 3.69 11.02 -51.14
N SER A 149 3.13 11.09 -52.36
CA SER A 149 2.38 12.26 -52.85
C SER A 149 1.17 12.65 -51.96
N ASN A 150 0.86 11.85 -50.93
CA ASN A 150 -0.16 12.15 -49.92
C ASN A 150 0.37 12.32 -48.48
N GLN A 151 1.66 12.16 -48.20
CA GLN A 151 2.18 12.42 -46.85
C GLN A 151 3.71 12.53 -46.84
N GLN A 152 4.19 13.67 -46.36
CA GLN A 152 5.58 14.05 -46.12
C GLN A 152 6.40 14.41 -47.38
N LYS A 153 6.34 15.70 -47.72
CA LYS A 153 7.34 16.34 -48.58
C LYS A 153 8.61 16.52 -47.74
N SER A 154 9.70 15.88 -48.17
CA SER A 154 11.03 16.28 -47.73
C SER A 154 11.43 17.58 -48.43
N ASP A 155 12.07 18.51 -47.70
CA ASP A 155 12.57 19.81 -48.19
C ASP A 155 13.36 19.74 -49.51
N GLN A 156 14.07 18.64 -49.76
CA GLN A 156 14.82 18.45 -51.01
C GLN A 156 13.91 18.14 -52.22
N SER A 157 12.76 17.52 -52.01
CA SER A 157 11.80 17.18 -53.08
C SER A 157 11.14 18.44 -53.65
N ALA A 158 10.81 19.41 -52.80
CA ALA A 158 10.24 20.69 -53.23
C ALA A 158 11.22 21.48 -54.10
N TYR A 159 12.49 21.55 -53.69
CA TYR A 159 13.54 22.25 -54.44
C TYR A 159 13.84 21.59 -55.78
N ILE A 160 13.90 20.26 -55.83
CA ILE A 160 14.10 19.50 -57.07
C ILE A 160 12.89 19.65 -57.99
N THR A 161 11.66 19.62 -57.46
CA THR A 161 10.44 19.81 -58.25
C THR A 161 10.36 21.23 -58.81
N ALA A 162 10.67 22.25 -58.00
CA ALA A 162 10.75 23.64 -58.41
C ALA A 162 11.78 23.85 -59.53
N TYR A 163 12.97 23.28 -59.35
CA TYR A 163 14.06 23.39 -60.31
C TYR A 163 13.75 22.64 -61.61
N THR A 164 13.07 21.50 -61.52
CA THR A 164 12.65 20.73 -62.70
C THR A 164 11.57 21.49 -63.48
N ILE A 165 10.60 22.11 -62.80
CA ILE A 165 9.59 22.98 -63.42
C ILE A 165 10.27 24.20 -64.08
N HIS A 166 11.25 24.81 -63.43
CA HIS A 166 12.05 25.93 -63.95
C HIS A 166 12.81 25.53 -65.23
N CYS A 167 13.45 24.37 -65.26
CA CYS A 167 14.14 23.87 -66.45
C CYS A 167 13.16 23.49 -67.59
N CYS A 168 11.97 22.97 -67.27
CA CYS A 168 10.96 22.64 -68.29
C CYS A 168 10.38 23.90 -68.95
N ARG A 169 10.04 24.94 -68.18
CA ARG A 169 9.46 26.19 -68.70
C ARG A 169 10.43 27.01 -69.55
N LEU A 170 11.71 27.02 -69.19
CA LEU A 170 12.77 27.62 -70.00
C LEU A 170 12.95 26.92 -71.36
N ASN A 171 12.72 25.61 -71.43
CA ASN A 171 12.78 24.85 -72.69
C ASN A 171 11.55 25.10 -73.58
N GLU A 172 10.44 25.61 -73.03
CA GLU A 172 9.21 25.96 -73.75
C GLU A 172 9.21 27.39 -74.32
N GLY A 173 10.28 28.17 -74.06
CA GLY A 173 10.49 29.50 -74.66
C GLY A 173 9.89 30.67 -73.89
N GLU A 174 9.49 30.47 -72.63
CA GLU A 174 9.04 31.56 -71.74
C GLU A 174 10.18 32.52 -71.36
N ASP A 175 9.84 33.78 -71.10
CA ASP A 175 10.81 34.83 -70.70
C ASP A 175 11.50 34.43 -69.38
N PRO A 176 12.84 34.34 -69.36
CA PRO A 176 13.60 33.99 -68.17
C PRO A 176 13.27 34.81 -66.92
N ALA A 177 12.82 36.06 -67.06
CA ALA A 177 12.46 36.92 -65.94
C ALA A 177 11.19 36.46 -65.21
N ASP A 178 10.15 36.07 -65.96
CA ASP A 178 8.87 35.61 -65.39
C ASP A 178 9.03 34.23 -64.74
N VAL A 179 9.84 33.36 -65.35
CA VAL A 179 10.14 32.02 -64.80
C VAL A 179 10.97 32.11 -63.51
N TYR A 180 11.89 33.09 -63.40
CA TYR A 180 12.64 33.34 -62.16
C TYR A 180 11.74 33.85 -61.02
N LYS A 181 10.81 34.77 -61.34
CA LYS A 181 9.88 35.32 -60.35
C LYS A 181 8.97 34.22 -59.79
N ALA A 182 8.36 33.42 -60.67
CA ALA A 182 7.52 32.29 -60.27
C ALA A 182 8.30 31.23 -59.46
N PHE A 183 9.58 31.01 -59.78
CA PHE A 183 10.44 30.11 -59.00
C PHE A 183 10.75 30.67 -57.60
N SER A 184 11.02 31.97 -57.49
CA SER A 184 11.27 32.61 -56.18
C SER A 184 10.04 32.62 -55.27
N GLU A 185 8.86 32.88 -55.82
CA GLU A 185 7.59 32.84 -55.06
C GLU A 185 7.30 31.42 -54.56
N MET A 186 7.55 30.40 -55.38
CA MET A 186 7.35 29.00 -55.00
C MET A 186 8.33 28.51 -53.93
N ILE A 187 9.55 29.05 -53.87
CA ILE A 187 10.50 28.76 -52.78
C ILE A 187 10.02 29.39 -51.47
N VAL A 188 9.59 30.65 -51.51
CA VAL A 188 9.10 31.35 -50.32
C VAL A 188 7.85 30.67 -49.75
N ASP A 189 6.92 30.23 -50.60
CA ASP A 189 5.74 29.48 -50.17
C ASP A 189 6.10 28.10 -49.59
N ALA A 190 7.12 27.43 -50.14
CA ALA A 190 7.61 26.17 -49.60
C ALA A 190 8.30 26.35 -48.24
N GLU A 191 9.08 27.41 -48.06
CA GLU A 191 9.72 27.78 -46.79
C GLU A 191 8.67 28.14 -45.72
N ALA A 192 7.61 28.86 -46.10
CA ALA A 192 6.49 29.17 -45.21
C ALA A 192 5.73 27.92 -44.77
N GLN A 193 5.45 26.99 -45.69
CA GLN A 193 4.83 25.70 -45.35
C GLN A 193 5.69 24.86 -44.41
N THR A 194 7.00 24.84 -44.60
CA THR A 194 7.90 24.09 -43.71
C THR A 194 7.93 24.66 -42.29
N GLU A 195 7.82 25.98 -42.13
CA GLU A 195 7.76 26.60 -40.79
C GLU A 195 6.43 26.27 -40.09
N GLU A 196 5.29 26.34 -40.80
CA GLU A 196 4.00 25.91 -40.25
C GLU A 196 3.98 24.42 -39.85
N GLU A 197 4.59 23.54 -40.66
CA GLU A 197 4.73 22.12 -40.33
C GLU A 197 5.61 21.92 -39.09
N ARG A 198 6.66 22.74 -38.92
CA ARG A 198 7.54 22.70 -37.74
C ARG A 198 6.81 23.12 -36.47
N GLU A 199 6.01 24.19 -36.54
CA GLU A 199 5.17 24.64 -35.42
C GLU A 199 4.12 23.59 -35.05
N LEU A 200 3.51 22.94 -36.05
CA LEU A 200 2.54 21.86 -35.83
C LEU A 200 3.19 20.65 -35.13
N GLU A 201 4.41 20.28 -35.52
CA GLU A 201 5.16 19.19 -34.88
C GLU A 201 5.51 19.54 -33.43
N GLU A 202 5.99 20.76 -33.15
CA GLU A 202 6.24 21.22 -31.77
C GLU A 202 4.95 21.20 -30.92
N LEU A 203 3.81 21.62 -31.49
CA LEU A 203 2.52 21.60 -30.80
C LEU A 203 2.05 20.17 -30.51
N ASN A 204 2.22 19.25 -31.46
CA ASN A 204 1.91 17.84 -31.29
C ASN A 204 2.78 17.17 -30.22
N GLN A 205 4.06 17.53 -30.17
CA GLN A 205 4.99 17.04 -29.16
C GLN A 205 4.57 17.52 -27.76
N ARG A 206 4.21 18.81 -27.63
CA ARG A 206 3.65 19.36 -26.38
C ARG A 206 2.33 18.71 -25.97
N LEU A 207 1.46 18.40 -26.92
CA LEU A 207 0.22 17.67 -26.65
C LEU A 207 0.48 16.24 -26.16
N ALA A 208 1.50 15.57 -26.70
CA ALA A 208 1.91 14.25 -26.24
C ALA A 208 2.42 14.28 -24.79
N GLU A 209 3.29 15.25 -24.46
CA GLU A 209 3.79 15.47 -23.09
C GLU A 209 2.66 15.77 -22.10
N LEU A 210 1.70 16.61 -22.49
CA LEU A 210 0.54 16.92 -21.64
C LEU A 210 -0.31 15.68 -21.37
N ARG A 211 -0.53 14.84 -22.39
CA ARG A 211 -1.30 13.60 -22.25
C ARG A 211 -0.61 12.60 -21.33
N GLU A 212 0.71 12.48 -21.42
CA GLU A 212 1.49 11.63 -20.51
C GLU A 212 1.39 12.14 -19.06
N THR A 213 1.48 13.46 -18.87
CA THR A 213 1.35 14.08 -17.54
C THR A 213 -0.04 13.83 -16.94
N ILE A 214 -1.10 14.01 -17.74
CA ILE A 214 -2.48 13.72 -17.32
C ILE A 214 -2.64 12.24 -16.94
N ALA A 215 -2.08 11.31 -17.73
CA ALA A 215 -2.15 9.88 -17.42
C ALA A 215 -1.45 9.55 -16.09
N LEU A 216 -0.29 10.17 -15.82
CA LEU A 216 0.40 10.02 -14.53
C LEU A 216 -0.42 10.57 -13.38
N GLU A 217 -1.02 11.75 -13.52
CA GLU A 217 -1.89 12.34 -12.51
C GLU A 217 -3.15 11.49 -12.26
N GLU A 218 -3.80 10.96 -13.29
CA GLU A 218 -4.96 10.06 -13.16
C GLU A 218 -4.61 8.78 -12.39
N THR A 219 -3.44 8.17 -12.64
CA THR A 219 -2.99 7.01 -11.86
C THR A 219 -2.71 7.36 -10.40
N ALA A 220 -2.14 8.54 -10.12
CA ALA A 220 -1.91 9.02 -8.77
C ALA A 220 -3.22 9.30 -8.01
N VAL A 221 -4.21 9.89 -8.68
CA VAL A 221 -5.56 10.12 -8.12
C VAL A 221 -6.24 8.78 -7.81
N SER A 222 -6.19 7.81 -8.72
CA SER A 222 -6.77 6.48 -8.49
C SER A 222 -6.13 5.76 -7.30
N SER A 223 -4.80 5.86 -7.15
CA SER A 223 -4.09 5.34 -5.98
C SER A 223 -4.56 6.01 -4.69
N ALA A 224 -4.63 7.35 -4.68
CA ALA A 224 -5.06 8.13 -3.52
C ALA A 224 -6.52 7.86 -3.12
N GLU A 225 -7.43 7.62 -4.07
CA GLU A 225 -8.80 7.21 -3.79
C GLU A 225 -8.87 5.83 -3.13
N SER A 226 -8.04 4.89 -3.55
CA SER A 226 -7.95 3.57 -2.93
C SER A 226 -7.42 3.63 -1.48
N GLU A 227 -6.43 4.49 -1.23
CA GLU A 227 -5.88 4.76 0.10
C GLU A 227 -6.92 5.44 0.99
N LYS A 228 -7.66 6.42 0.46
CA LYS A 228 -8.76 7.08 1.18
C LYS A 228 -9.86 6.08 1.57
N SER A 229 -10.23 5.17 0.67
CA SER A 229 -11.22 4.12 0.96
C SER A 229 -10.76 3.16 2.06
N THR A 230 -9.49 2.74 2.01
CA THR A 230 -8.92 1.86 3.05
C THR A 230 -8.78 2.56 4.39
N GLN A 231 -8.40 3.84 4.41
CA GLN A 231 -8.32 4.63 5.62
C GLN A 231 -9.71 4.89 6.23
N SER A 232 -10.73 5.16 5.42
CA SER A 232 -12.12 5.29 5.89
C SER A 232 -12.58 4.04 6.63
N LYS A 233 -12.28 2.85 6.11
CA LYS A 233 -12.60 1.58 6.78
C LYS A 233 -11.85 1.38 8.09
N ARG A 234 -10.59 1.82 8.17
CA ARG A 234 -9.80 1.79 9.42
C ARG A 234 -10.40 2.72 10.47
N ASN A 235 -10.81 3.93 10.09
CA ASN A 235 -11.45 4.88 11.00
C ASN A 235 -12.79 4.34 11.53
N GLU A 236 -13.65 3.79 10.65
CA GLU A 236 -14.90 3.15 11.10
C GLU A 236 -14.68 1.98 12.06
N GLN A 237 -13.61 1.21 11.86
CA GLN A 237 -13.27 0.12 12.79
C GLN A 237 -12.76 0.68 14.13
N ALA A 238 -11.92 1.71 14.11
CA ALA A 238 -11.42 2.35 15.32
C ALA A 238 -12.55 3.00 16.13
N GLU A 239 -13.55 3.62 15.47
CA GLU A 239 -14.75 4.15 16.13
C GLU A 239 -15.57 3.04 16.79
N ARG A 240 -15.78 1.90 16.11
CA ARG A 240 -16.47 0.74 16.71
C ARG A 240 -15.73 0.20 17.92
N ASP A 241 -14.41 0.12 17.87
CA ASP A 241 -13.60 -0.34 18.99
C ASP A 241 -13.64 0.65 20.17
N ALA A 242 -13.63 1.96 19.88
CA ALA A 242 -13.77 3.01 20.89
C ALA A 242 -15.15 2.98 21.57
N GLU A 243 -16.23 2.80 20.81
CA GLU A 243 -17.60 2.65 21.32
C GLU A 243 -17.71 1.41 22.22
N SER A 244 -17.13 0.28 21.81
CA SER A 244 -17.08 -0.95 22.60
C SER A 244 -16.35 -0.74 23.93
N LYS A 245 -15.16 -0.12 23.90
CA LYS A 245 -14.40 0.24 25.11
C LYS A 245 -15.19 1.18 26.02
N ARG A 246 -15.88 2.18 25.46
CA ARG A 246 -16.73 3.11 26.21
C ARG A 246 -17.88 2.39 26.92
N ASN A 247 -18.51 1.42 26.27
CA ASN A 247 -19.55 0.60 26.86
C ASN A 247 -19.05 -0.25 28.03
N VAL A 248 -17.85 -0.84 27.92
CA VAL A 248 -17.21 -1.55 29.03
C VAL A 248 -16.91 -0.61 30.18
N LEU A 249 -16.38 0.58 29.89
CA LEU A 249 -16.05 1.58 30.90
C LEU A 249 -17.29 2.06 31.66
N ASN A 250 -18.41 2.26 30.95
CA ASN A 250 -19.70 2.58 31.58
C ASN A 250 -20.19 1.45 32.51
N LYS A 251 -20.04 0.18 32.11
CA LYS A 251 -20.38 -0.97 32.99
C LYS A 251 -19.54 -0.96 34.26
N LEU A 252 -18.22 -0.77 34.13
CA LEU A 252 -17.31 -0.72 35.28
C LEU A 252 -17.59 0.46 36.20
N VAL A 253 -17.97 1.62 35.65
CA VAL A 253 -18.40 2.78 36.46
C VAL A 253 -19.66 2.46 37.25
N ASN A 254 -20.63 1.78 36.63
CA ASN A 254 -21.84 1.36 37.34
C ASN A 254 -21.53 0.36 38.45
N GLU A 255 -20.69 -0.65 38.20
CA GLU A 255 -20.23 -1.60 39.22
C GLU A 255 -19.45 -0.91 40.35
N LYS A 256 -18.60 0.05 40.04
CA LYS A 256 -17.90 0.86 41.05
C LYS A 256 -18.89 1.63 41.93
N ASN A 257 -19.94 2.18 41.34
CA ASN A 257 -20.98 2.90 42.08
C ASN A 257 -21.77 1.96 42.99
N THR A 258 -22.11 0.75 42.53
CA THR A 258 -22.79 -0.25 43.38
C THR A 258 -21.91 -0.69 44.54
N VAL A 259 -20.63 -0.99 44.29
CA VAL A 259 -19.66 -1.33 45.34
C VAL A 259 -19.45 -0.15 46.31
N GLY A 260 -19.47 1.08 45.80
CA GLY A 260 -19.41 2.29 46.63
C GLY A 260 -20.59 2.42 47.59
N SER A 261 -21.81 2.13 47.12
CA SER A 261 -23.03 2.09 47.94
C SER A 261 -22.97 0.98 48.98
N ASP A 262 -22.53 -0.22 48.59
CA ASP A 262 -22.39 -1.34 49.51
C ASP A 262 -21.36 -1.03 50.62
N ARG A 263 -20.24 -0.41 50.25
CA ARG A 263 -19.23 0.05 51.20
C ARG A 263 -19.81 1.06 52.19
N GLN A 264 -20.61 2.02 51.73
CA GLN A 264 -21.28 2.97 52.63
C GLN A 264 -22.20 2.24 53.62
N SER A 265 -23.04 1.31 53.14
CA SER A 265 -23.95 0.55 53.99
C SER A 265 -23.22 -0.32 55.03
N LEU A 266 -22.07 -0.89 54.66
CA LEU A 266 -21.23 -1.66 55.58
C LEU A 266 -20.56 -0.75 56.61
N THR A 267 -20.16 0.45 56.19
CA THR A 267 -19.55 1.43 57.11
C THR A 267 -20.58 1.87 58.15
N GLU A 268 -21.82 2.15 57.75
CA GLU A 268 -22.94 2.46 58.66
C GLU A 268 -23.23 1.32 59.64
N LYS A 269 -23.20 0.05 59.18
CA LYS A 269 -23.38 -1.12 60.05
C LYS A 269 -22.25 -1.27 61.06
N VAL A 270 -21.00 -1.07 60.64
CA VAL A 270 -19.84 -1.12 61.55
C VAL A 270 -19.96 -0.04 62.61
N GLU A 271 -20.37 1.17 62.23
CA GLU A 271 -20.54 2.29 63.15
C GLU A 271 -21.68 2.03 64.15
N SER A 272 -22.79 1.45 63.69
CA SER A 272 -23.88 0.97 64.57
C SER A 272 -23.41 -0.09 65.57
N HIS A 273 -22.64 -1.09 65.14
CA HIS A 273 -22.13 -2.13 66.04
C HIS A 273 -21.08 -1.59 67.03
N ASN A 274 -20.26 -0.62 66.62
CA ASN A 274 -19.35 0.06 67.55
C ASN A 274 -20.13 0.85 68.61
N GLN A 275 -21.23 1.51 68.22
CA GLN A 275 -22.11 2.20 69.17
C GLN A 275 -22.72 1.21 70.17
N GLU A 276 -23.23 0.06 69.70
CA GLU A 276 -23.73 -1.02 70.57
C GLU A 276 -22.65 -1.55 71.51
N ALA A 277 -21.43 -1.74 71.02
CA ALA A 277 -20.31 -2.21 71.84
C ALA A 277 -19.96 -1.21 72.95
N GLU A 278 -19.96 0.08 72.64
CA GLU A 278 -19.76 1.15 73.63
C GLU A 278 -20.90 1.21 74.66
N ASP A 279 -22.14 1.04 74.22
CA ASP A 279 -23.29 1.01 75.13
C ASP A 279 -23.27 -0.23 76.04
N LEU A 280 -22.87 -1.39 75.51
CA LEU A 280 -22.65 -2.60 76.30
C LEU A 280 -21.50 -2.43 77.29
N LYS A 281 -20.41 -1.78 76.88
CA LYS A 281 -19.28 -1.46 77.76
C LYS A 281 -19.70 -0.55 78.92
N LYS A 282 -20.47 0.50 78.64
CA LYS A 282 -21.05 1.37 79.69
C LYS A 282 -21.98 0.60 80.62
N LYS A 283 -22.80 -0.32 80.09
CA LYS A 283 -23.66 -1.19 80.91
C LYS A 283 -22.84 -2.12 81.81
N ILE A 284 -21.70 -2.63 81.33
CA ILE A 284 -20.77 -3.44 82.14
C ILE A 284 -20.12 -2.58 83.23
N GLU A 285 -19.63 -1.39 82.90
CA GLU A 285 -19.04 -0.45 83.85
C GLU A 285 -20.04 0.05 84.92
N ALA A 286 -21.33 0.11 84.59
CA ALA A 286 -22.41 0.47 85.52
C ALA A 286 -22.84 -0.67 86.46
N GLN A 287 -22.36 -1.90 86.26
CA GLN A 287 -22.62 -2.98 87.21
C GLN A 287 -21.76 -2.80 88.47
N PRO A 288 -22.34 -2.92 89.69
CA PRO A 288 -21.65 -2.63 90.95
C PRO A 288 -20.63 -3.69 91.38
N MET A 289 -20.28 -4.64 90.50
CA MET A 289 -19.31 -5.69 90.79
C MET A 289 -17.96 -5.30 90.18
N THR A 290 -16.97 -5.05 91.03
CA THR A 290 -15.62 -4.77 90.55
C THR A 290 -15.01 -6.01 89.89
N PRO A 291 -14.12 -5.87 88.89
CA PRO A 291 -13.43 -7.01 88.27
C PRO A 291 -12.68 -7.89 89.28
N GLU A 292 -12.21 -7.29 90.37
CA GLU A 292 -11.56 -7.95 91.50
C GLU A 292 -12.54 -8.78 92.33
N GLU A 293 -13.75 -8.30 92.58
CA GLU A 293 -14.82 -9.07 93.24
C GLU A 293 -15.29 -10.24 92.36
N ALA A 294 -15.40 -10.05 91.05
CA ALA A 294 -15.73 -11.12 90.11
C ALA A 294 -14.66 -12.23 90.12
N SER A 295 -13.38 -11.84 90.14
CA SER A 295 -12.24 -12.76 90.25
C SER A 295 -12.18 -13.45 91.61
N ALA A 296 -12.48 -12.73 92.70
CA ALA A 296 -12.55 -13.29 94.05
C ALA A 296 -13.69 -14.32 94.18
N LEU A 297 -14.84 -14.07 93.56
CA LEU A 297 -15.96 -15.01 93.50
C LEU A 297 -15.61 -16.25 92.67
N LEU A 298 -14.91 -16.09 91.54
CA LEU A 298 -14.41 -17.22 90.75
C LEU A 298 -13.42 -18.09 91.55
N LYS A 299 -12.51 -17.46 92.30
CA LYS A 299 -11.56 -18.16 93.17
C LYS A 299 -12.27 -18.87 94.33
N ARG A 300 -13.25 -18.23 94.97
CA ARG A 300 -14.06 -18.88 96.02
C ARG A 300 -14.88 -20.03 95.48
N ARG A 301 -15.41 -19.90 94.25
CA ARG A 301 -16.11 -20.99 93.56
C ARG A 301 -15.18 -22.16 93.24
N ALA A 302 -13.93 -21.91 92.85
CA ALA A 302 -12.95 -22.96 92.64
C ALA A 302 -12.62 -23.72 93.94
N GLN A 303 -12.39 -22.98 95.04
CA GLN A 303 -12.15 -23.57 96.37
C GLN A 303 -13.33 -24.43 96.85
N LEU A 304 -14.56 -23.94 96.71
CA LEU A 304 -15.76 -24.69 97.09
C LEU A 304 -15.92 -25.97 96.25
N ARG A 305 -15.49 -25.98 94.98
CA ARG A 305 -15.50 -27.20 94.16
C ARG A 305 -14.50 -28.23 94.66
N GLU A 306 -13.32 -27.78 95.07
CA GLU A 306 -12.30 -28.66 95.65
C GLU A 306 -12.78 -29.27 96.97
N GLU A 307 -13.34 -28.45 97.88
CA GLU A 307 -13.96 -28.92 99.13
C GLU A 307 -15.10 -29.93 98.88
N ILE A 308 -15.94 -29.71 97.86
CA ILE A 308 -17.01 -30.65 97.48
C ILE A 308 -16.44 -31.98 96.99
N ASN A 309 -15.37 -31.96 96.19
CA ASN A 309 -14.75 -33.19 95.69
C ASN A 309 -14.07 -33.98 96.81
N GLU A 310 -13.34 -33.31 97.72
CA GLU A 310 -12.77 -33.98 98.90
C GLU A 310 -13.84 -34.65 99.76
N LYS A 311 -14.98 -33.98 99.97
CA LYS A 311 -16.09 -34.55 100.74
C LYS A 311 -16.78 -35.71 100.02
N LYS A 312 -16.81 -35.72 98.69
CA LYS A 312 -17.29 -36.87 97.90
C LYS A 312 -16.35 -38.07 98.06
N ASP A 313 -15.03 -37.86 97.94
CA ASP A 313 -14.05 -38.93 98.10
C ASP A 313 -14.09 -39.54 99.51
N GLU A 314 -14.27 -38.71 100.55
CA GLU A 314 -14.45 -39.15 101.93
C GLU A 314 -15.75 -39.98 102.09
N ALA A 315 -16.84 -39.55 101.46
CA ALA A 315 -18.12 -40.28 101.48
C ALA A 315 -18.01 -41.63 100.76
N ASP A 316 -17.32 -41.71 99.62
CA ASP A 316 -17.12 -42.95 98.87
C ASP A 316 -16.23 -43.94 99.64
N ALA A 317 -15.18 -43.45 100.30
CA ALA A 317 -14.34 -44.26 101.18
C ALA A 317 -15.13 -44.87 102.36
N LEU A 318 -15.98 -44.06 103.00
CA LEU A 318 -16.88 -44.53 104.07
C LEU A 318 -17.91 -45.54 103.55
N ASN A 319 -18.46 -45.32 102.37
CA ASN A 319 -19.44 -46.22 101.76
C ASN A 319 -18.81 -47.58 101.40
N LYS A 320 -17.56 -47.58 100.91
CA LYS A 320 -16.79 -48.81 100.69
C LYS A 320 -16.59 -49.59 101.98
N LYS A 321 -16.17 -48.91 103.05
CA LYS A 321 -15.99 -49.52 104.39
C LYS A 321 -17.31 -50.07 104.96
N HIS A 322 -18.41 -49.36 104.75
CA HIS A 322 -19.75 -49.83 105.12
C HIS A 322 -20.12 -51.11 104.36
N THR A 323 -19.88 -51.13 103.05
CA THR A 323 -20.16 -52.29 102.19
C THR A 323 -19.34 -53.52 102.60
N GLU A 324 -18.06 -53.33 102.93
CA GLU A 324 -17.20 -54.40 103.46
C GLU A 324 -17.74 -54.99 104.76
N LYS A 325 -18.14 -54.13 105.71
CA LYS A 325 -18.74 -54.60 106.98
C LYS A 325 -20.09 -55.29 106.75
N GLN A 326 -20.92 -54.80 105.83
CA GLN A 326 -22.19 -55.42 105.49
C GLN A 326 -21.99 -56.83 104.93
N ASN A 327 -20.99 -57.01 104.05
CA ASN A 327 -20.64 -58.32 103.50
C ASN A 327 -20.13 -59.28 104.59
N GLN A 328 -19.34 -58.79 105.56
CA GLN A 328 -18.92 -59.60 106.71
C GLN A 328 -20.12 -60.05 107.55
N PHE A 329 -21.06 -59.13 107.84
CA PHE A 329 -22.26 -59.45 108.61
C PHE A 329 -23.14 -60.48 107.89
N GLN A 330 -23.30 -60.34 106.57
CA GLN A 330 -24.08 -61.28 105.76
C GLN A 330 -23.47 -62.69 105.76
N LYS A 331 -22.14 -62.80 105.69
CA LYS A 331 -21.43 -64.10 105.81
C LYS A 331 -21.69 -64.75 107.16
N ILE A 332 -21.53 -64.02 108.26
CA ILE A 332 -21.78 -64.53 109.62
C ILE A 332 -23.23 -64.97 109.77
N SER A 333 -24.17 -64.17 109.25
CA SER A 333 -25.60 -64.50 109.29
C SER A 333 -25.92 -65.80 108.53
N GLN A 334 -25.40 -65.97 107.31
CA GLN A 334 -25.56 -67.19 106.53
C GLN A 334 -24.95 -68.41 107.23
N GLU A 335 -23.78 -68.26 107.84
CA GLU A 335 -23.13 -69.32 108.59
C GLU A 335 -23.98 -69.77 109.79
N LYS A 336 -24.53 -68.81 110.55
CA LYS A 336 -25.44 -69.09 111.66
C LYS A 336 -26.75 -69.72 111.20
N GLN A 337 -27.30 -69.28 110.07
CA GLN A 337 -28.50 -69.88 109.49
C GLN A 337 -28.26 -71.33 109.04
N ASN A 338 -27.07 -71.63 108.50
CA ASN A 338 -26.69 -73.00 108.13
C ASN A 338 -26.49 -73.88 109.37
N GLN A 339 -25.87 -73.35 110.45
CA GLN A 339 -25.77 -74.04 111.74
C GLN A 339 -27.17 -74.36 112.29
N PHE A 340 -28.11 -73.42 112.23
CA PHE A 340 -29.48 -73.63 112.68
C PHE A 340 -30.22 -74.69 111.85
N LYS A 341 -30.09 -74.65 110.52
CA LYS A 341 -30.67 -75.68 109.63
C LYS A 341 -30.12 -77.07 109.93
N LYS A 342 -28.82 -77.18 110.24
CA LYS A 342 -28.20 -78.45 110.61
C LYS A 342 -28.76 -78.98 111.94
N LEU A 343 -28.87 -78.13 112.96
CA LEU A 343 -29.50 -78.50 114.24
C LEU A 343 -30.97 -78.91 114.07
N ALA A 344 -31.74 -78.18 113.26
CA ALA A 344 -33.13 -78.52 112.96
C ALA A 344 -33.25 -79.87 112.21
N SER A 345 -32.32 -80.16 111.29
CA SER A 345 -32.22 -81.45 110.61
C SER A 345 -31.88 -82.59 111.58
N GLU A 346 -30.97 -82.37 112.52
CA GLU A 346 -30.59 -83.35 113.55
C GLU A 346 -31.76 -83.63 114.51
N LEU A 347 -32.48 -82.59 114.95
CA LEU A 347 -33.72 -82.70 115.72
C LEU A 347 -34.83 -83.44 114.97
N GLY A 348 -35.02 -83.12 113.69
CA GLY A 348 -35.98 -83.84 112.82
C GLY A 348 -35.61 -85.30 112.59
N GLY A 349 -34.32 -85.64 112.58
CA GLY A 349 -33.82 -87.01 112.53
C GLY A 349 -34.11 -87.78 113.81
N MET A 350 -33.79 -87.20 114.97
CA MET A 350 -34.08 -87.79 116.28
C MET A 350 -35.59 -88.00 116.50
N ALA A 351 -36.42 -87.08 116.03
CA ALA A 351 -37.88 -87.19 116.11
C ALA A 351 -38.48 -88.30 115.23
N ARG A 352 -37.77 -88.80 114.20
CA ARG A 352 -38.22 -89.94 113.38
C ARG A 352 -37.76 -91.30 113.93
N GLU A 353 -36.67 -91.32 114.70
CA GLU A 353 -36.15 -92.53 115.35
C GLU A 353 -36.95 -92.93 116.60
N VAL A 354 -37.58 -91.95 117.26
CA VAL A 354 -38.55 -92.20 118.35
C VAL A 354 -39.95 -92.21 117.71
N ARG A 355 -40.62 -93.36 117.65
CA ARG A 355 -42.04 -93.50 117.21
C ARG A 355 -42.96 -92.69 118.14
N VAL A 356 -43.06 -91.39 117.91
CA VAL A 356 -43.97 -90.48 118.60
C VAL A 356 -45.09 -90.11 117.63
N SER A 357 -46.34 -90.25 118.10
CA SER A 357 -47.55 -89.89 117.36
C SER A 357 -47.49 -88.45 116.85
N PRO A 358 -47.96 -88.16 115.61
CA PRO A 358 -48.03 -86.80 115.06
C PRO A 358 -48.71 -85.76 115.95
N ASP A 359 -49.59 -86.18 116.87
CA ASP A 359 -50.32 -85.28 117.77
C ASP A 359 -49.50 -84.75 118.96
N THR A 360 -48.35 -85.37 119.28
CA THR A 360 -47.47 -84.91 120.37
C THR A 360 -46.46 -83.88 119.91
N ILE A 361 -46.15 -83.83 118.61
CA ILE A 361 -45.27 -82.83 117.99
C ILE A 361 -46.00 -81.48 117.87
N THR A 362 -47.30 -81.48 117.53
CA THR A 362 -48.13 -80.29 117.49
C THR A 362 -48.37 -79.66 118.87
N GLN A 363 -48.41 -80.47 119.94
CA GLN A 363 -48.51 -79.94 121.31
C GLN A 363 -47.18 -79.42 121.88
N PHE A 364 -46.04 -79.90 121.39
CA PHE A 364 -44.73 -79.33 121.74
C PHE A 364 -44.46 -78.02 120.97
N GLU A 365 -44.89 -77.92 119.71
CA GLU A 365 -44.85 -76.67 118.92
C GLU A 365 -45.81 -75.59 119.46
N LEU A 366 -46.96 -75.96 120.02
CA LEU A 366 -47.91 -75.01 120.64
C LEU A 366 -47.56 -74.64 122.10
N SER A 367 -46.72 -75.42 122.79
CA SER A 367 -46.20 -75.09 124.13
C SER A 367 -44.94 -74.19 124.07
N LEU A 368 -44.11 -74.35 123.02
CA LEU A 368 -42.99 -73.43 122.74
C LEU A 368 -43.44 -72.09 122.12
N PHE A 369 -44.63 -72.04 121.50
CA PHE A 369 -45.23 -70.82 120.95
C PHE A 369 -46.56 -70.44 121.64
N GLY A 370 -46.67 -70.73 122.94
CA GLY A 370 -47.78 -70.35 123.78
C GLY A 370 -47.69 -68.91 124.30
N LYS A 371 -48.39 -68.00 123.61
CA LYS A 371 -49.08 -66.83 124.18
C LYS A 371 -48.24 -65.88 125.05
N ASN A 372 -47.46 -65.02 124.39
CA ASN A 372 -47.33 -63.60 124.72
C ASN A 372 -46.68 -62.87 123.54
N ARG A 373 -47.45 -62.66 122.47
CA ARG A 373 -47.01 -61.86 121.31
C ARG A 373 -47.40 -60.37 121.41
N ASP A 374 -47.94 -59.94 122.55
CA ASP A 374 -48.36 -58.55 122.75
C ASP A 374 -47.43 -57.70 123.61
N GLN A 375 -46.29 -58.21 124.12
CA GLN A 375 -45.39 -57.38 124.96
C GLN A 375 -43.87 -57.59 124.82
N LEU A 376 -43.37 -58.22 123.76
CA LEU A 376 -41.92 -58.23 123.48
C LEU A 376 -41.63 -58.06 121.99
N ASN A 377 -41.89 -56.86 121.48
CA ASN A 377 -41.34 -56.41 120.20
C ASN A 377 -39.99 -55.69 120.48
N THR A 378 -38.98 -56.49 120.81
CA THR A 378 -37.58 -56.03 121.00
C THR A 378 -36.62 -56.61 119.96
N ASP A 379 -37.15 -57.12 118.84
CA ASP A 379 -36.37 -57.41 117.61
C ASP A 379 -36.34 -56.23 116.61
N GLY A 380 -36.83 -55.07 117.03
CA GLY A 380 -36.81 -53.83 116.29
C GLY A 380 -35.58 -52.95 116.54
N MET A 381 -34.41 -53.49 116.95
CA MET A 381 -33.22 -52.64 117.19
C MET A 381 -31.96 -53.01 116.39
N SER A 382 -31.82 -54.19 115.80
CA SER A 382 -30.74 -54.44 114.81
C SER A 382 -31.22 -54.23 113.38
N GLY A 383 -32.48 -54.59 113.09
CA GLY A 383 -33.16 -54.29 111.84
C GLY A 383 -33.48 -52.80 111.69
N ASN A 384 -33.96 -52.11 112.73
CA ASN A 384 -34.22 -50.67 112.62
C ASN A 384 -32.98 -49.80 112.71
N VAL A 385 -31.86 -50.22 113.30
CA VAL A 385 -30.64 -49.39 113.26
C VAL A 385 -29.97 -49.55 111.90
N ALA A 386 -29.87 -50.76 111.34
CA ALA A 386 -29.38 -50.92 109.97
C ALA A 386 -30.31 -50.30 108.93
N HIS A 387 -31.64 -50.46 109.09
CA HIS A 387 -32.63 -49.83 108.21
C HIS A 387 -32.73 -48.32 108.46
N SER A 388 -32.58 -47.81 109.68
CA SER A 388 -32.57 -46.36 109.94
C SER A 388 -31.28 -45.70 109.47
N TYR A 389 -30.11 -46.32 109.62
CA TYR A 389 -28.85 -45.81 109.06
C TYR A 389 -28.86 -45.90 107.53
N GLN A 390 -29.37 -46.98 106.92
CA GLN A 390 -29.56 -47.03 105.46
C GLN A 390 -30.62 -46.03 105.00
N THR A 391 -31.70 -45.81 105.74
CA THR A 391 -32.72 -44.82 105.42
C THR A 391 -32.18 -43.40 105.59
N LEU A 392 -31.30 -43.16 106.56
CA LEU A 392 -30.70 -41.85 106.84
C LEU A 392 -29.54 -41.54 105.88
N ILE A 393 -28.72 -42.53 105.52
CA ILE A 393 -27.70 -42.41 104.45
C ILE A 393 -28.40 -42.23 103.09
N ARG A 394 -29.49 -42.97 102.84
CA ARG A 394 -30.30 -42.79 101.63
C ARG A 394 -30.95 -41.42 101.62
N ALA A 395 -31.55 -40.96 102.72
CA ALA A 395 -32.14 -39.63 102.84
C ALA A 395 -31.10 -38.50 102.74
N ILE A 396 -29.88 -38.67 103.26
CA ILE A 396 -28.78 -37.70 103.09
C ILE A 396 -28.25 -37.72 101.66
N SER A 397 -28.03 -38.90 101.06
CA SER A 397 -27.54 -39.02 99.68
C SER A 397 -28.58 -38.58 98.65
N GLU A 398 -29.86 -38.79 98.95
CA GLU A 398 -31.00 -38.30 98.19
C GLU A 398 -31.22 -36.82 98.45
N GLY A 399 -31.00 -36.32 99.66
CA GLY A 399 -30.97 -34.89 99.99
C GLY A 399 -29.84 -34.15 99.29
N ILE A 400 -28.63 -34.71 99.21
CA ILE A 400 -27.48 -34.15 98.49
C ILE A 400 -27.72 -34.21 96.98
N ARG A 401 -28.22 -35.34 96.44
CA ARG A 401 -28.58 -35.43 95.01
C ARG A 401 -29.71 -34.47 94.66
N ASN A 402 -30.74 -34.40 95.49
CA ASN A 402 -31.84 -33.45 95.35
C ASN A 402 -31.34 -32.02 95.46
N LYS A 403 -30.37 -31.71 96.34
CA LYS A 403 -29.77 -30.37 96.40
C LYS A 403 -28.89 -30.09 95.18
N ILE A 404 -28.16 -31.06 94.63
CA ILE A 404 -27.36 -30.92 93.41
C ILE A 404 -28.26 -30.70 92.18
N THR A 405 -29.40 -31.41 92.10
CA THR A 405 -30.40 -31.21 91.05
C THR A 405 -31.22 -29.93 91.27
N GLU A 406 -31.57 -29.58 92.50
CA GLU A 406 -32.26 -28.32 92.87
C GLU A 406 -31.37 -27.10 92.62
N LEU A 407 -30.07 -27.20 92.91
CA LEU A 407 -29.07 -26.18 92.56
C LEU A 407 -28.66 -26.23 91.07
N GLY A 408 -29.17 -27.18 90.30
CA GLY A 408 -28.96 -27.29 88.86
C GLY A 408 -27.50 -27.47 88.44
N LEU A 409 -26.62 -27.97 89.31
CA LEU A 409 -25.17 -27.95 89.08
C LEU A 409 -24.74 -28.86 87.92
N GLU A 410 -25.38 -30.01 87.74
CA GLU A 410 -25.13 -30.91 86.60
C GLU A 410 -25.57 -30.27 85.27
N ASN A 411 -26.65 -29.48 85.30
CA ASN A 411 -27.11 -28.73 84.13
C ASN A 411 -26.16 -27.57 83.81
N LEU A 412 -25.67 -26.87 84.83
CA LEU A 412 -24.67 -25.80 84.69
C LEU A 412 -23.35 -26.32 84.14
N GLU A 413 -22.86 -27.48 84.58
CA GLU A 413 -21.63 -28.06 84.04
C GLU A 413 -21.77 -28.46 82.56
N LYS A 414 -22.90 -29.07 82.19
CA LYS A 414 -23.21 -29.36 80.79
C LYS A 414 -23.33 -28.09 79.95
N GLN A 415 -23.95 -27.03 80.48
CA GLN A 415 -24.06 -25.74 79.80
C GLN A 415 -22.70 -25.06 79.64
N ILE A 416 -21.83 -25.12 80.65
CA ILE A 416 -20.47 -24.55 80.59
C ILE A 416 -19.64 -25.29 79.53
N ASN A 417 -19.65 -26.62 79.52
CA ASN A 417 -18.90 -27.39 78.53
C ASN A 417 -19.45 -27.15 77.12
N LYS A 418 -20.77 -27.01 76.98
CA LYS A 418 -21.40 -26.61 75.71
C LYS A 418 -20.93 -25.22 75.27
N CYS A 419 -20.99 -24.21 76.15
CA CYS A 419 -20.52 -22.85 75.84
C CYS A 419 -19.03 -22.79 75.54
N ALA A 420 -18.19 -23.61 76.20
CA ALA A 420 -16.77 -23.69 75.91
C ALA A 420 -16.50 -24.24 74.51
N ASN A 421 -17.17 -25.35 74.14
CA ASN A 421 -17.09 -25.91 72.79
C ASN A 421 -17.65 -24.94 71.73
N ASP A 422 -18.77 -24.29 72.02
CA ASP A 422 -19.37 -23.29 71.12
C ASP A 422 -18.41 -22.10 70.90
N ASN A 423 -17.72 -21.64 71.96
CA ASN A 423 -16.72 -20.57 71.85
C ASN A 423 -15.50 -21.00 71.02
N GLU A 424 -15.00 -22.23 71.20
CA GLU A 424 -13.91 -22.77 70.38
C GLU A 424 -14.31 -22.86 68.90
N ASN A 425 -15.53 -23.34 68.62
CA ASN A 425 -16.08 -23.37 67.27
C ASN A 425 -16.23 -21.96 66.67
N ILE A 426 -16.69 -20.98 67.45
CA ILE A 426 -16.80 -19.58 67.02
C ILE A 426 -15.41 -19.01 66.70
N GLN A 427 -14.39 -19.29 67.51
CA GLN A 427 -13.01 -18.84 67.26
C GLN A 427 -12.45 -19.42 65.96
N VAL A 428 -12.67 -20.72 65.71
CA VAL A 428 -12.25 -21.36 64.45
C VAL A 428 -12.98 -20.74 63.26
N ASN A 429 -14.30 -20.53 63.35
CA ASN A 429 -15.09 -19.91 62.29
C ASN A 429 -14.65 -18.46 62.02
N LEU A 430 -14.37 -17.67 63.05
CA LEU A 430 -13.87 -16.30 62.92
C LEU A 430 -12.48 -16.27 62.26
N LYS A 431 -11.62 -17.23 62.58
CA LYS A 431 -10.30 -17.36 61.94
C LYS A 431 -10.44 -17.70 60.45
N MET A 432 -11.27 -18.69 60.11
CA MET A 432 -11.54 -19.06 58.72
C MET A 432 -12.18 -17.89 57.93
N ALA A 433 -13.11 -17.17 58.54
CA ALA A 433 -13.72 -15.99 57.91
C ALA A 433 -12.69 -14.89 57.65
N ARG A 434 -11.80 -14.60 58.62
CA ARG A 434 -10.72 -13.62 58.45
C ARG A 434 -9.78 -14.00 57.32
N GLU A 435 -9.32 -15.25 57.28
CA GLU A 435 -8.45 -15.76 56.22
C GLU A 435 -9.14 -15.67 54.85
N GLY A 436 -10.45 -15.97 54.77
CA GLY A 436 -11.26 -15.78 53.57
C GLY A 436 -11.31 -14.32 53.11
N TYR A 437 -11.61 -13.39 54.02
CA TYR A 437 -11.63 -11.96 53.69
C TYR A 437 -10.27 -11.42 53.26
N GLU A 438 -9.17 -11.89 53.86
CA GLU A 438 -7.82 -11.50 53.45
C GLU A 438 -7.50 -11.98 52.03
N LEU A 439 -7.90 -13.21 51.67
CA LEU A 439 -7.74 -13.73 50.31
C LEU A 439 -8.57 -12.95 49.29
N ASP A 440 -9.82 -12.61 49.62
CA ASP A 440 -10.68 -11.80 48.76
C ASP A 440 -10.12 -10.38 48.58
N LEU A 441 -9.61 -9.77 49.65
CA LEU A 441 -8.98 -8.44 49.59
C LEU A 441 -7.71 -8.45 48.71
N GLU A 442 -6.91 -9.51 48.78
CA GLU A 442 -5.71 -9.65 47.95
C GLU A 442 -6.08 -9.90 46.48
N SER A 443 -7.14 -10.67 46.22
CA SER A 443 -7.72 -10.86 44.88
C SER A 443 -8.22 -9.53 44.30
N ASP A 444 -8.92 -8.72 45.10
CA ASP A 444 -9.38 -7.39 44.69
C ASP A 444 -8.23 -6.44 44.38
N LYS A 445 -7.18 -6.41 45.21
CA LYS A 445 -5.98 -5.60 44.94
C LYS A 445 -5.33 -5.98 43.62
N ARG A 446 -5.22 -7.27 43.30
CA ARG A 446 -4.69 -7.73 42.01
C ARG A 446 -5.57 -7.27 40.84
N ARG A 447 -6.90 -7.41 40.97
CA ARG A 447 -7.85 -6.94 39.96
C ARG A 447 -7.74 -5.43 39.75
N THR A 448 -7.68 -4.63 40.83
CA THR A 448 -7.50 -3.18 40.76
C THR A 448 -6.18 -2.80 40.08
N GLY A 449 -5.07 -3.46 40.41
CA GLY A 449 -3.78 -3.22 39.75
C GLY A 449 -3.79 -3.57 38.26
N GLU A 450 -4.49 -4.64 37.86
CA GLU A 450 -4.65 -5.00 36.45
C GLU A 450 -5.50 -3.96 35.70
N TYR A 451 -6.56 -3.44 36.31
CA TYR A 451 -7.36 -2.35 35.73
C TYR A 451 -6.55 -1.07 35.58
N GLU A 452 -5.74 -0.69 36.56
CA GLU A 452 -4.86 0.48 36.47
C GLU A 452 -3.84 0.33 35.33
N ARG A 453 -3.27 -0.87 35.16
CA ARG A 453 -2.36 -1.19 34.05
C ARG A 453 -3.05 -1.04 32.69
N LEU A 454 -4.24 -1.61 32.53
CA LEU A 454 -5.02 -1.50 31.29
C LEU A 454 -5.43 -0.05 30.99
N LEU A 455 -5.74 0.73 32.03
CA LEU A 455 -6.12 2.13 31.89
C LEU A 455 -4.92 2.99 31.48
N GLN A 456 -3.73 2.67 31.98
CA GLN A 456 -2.46 3.27 31.56
C GLN A 456 -2.13 2.91 30.10
N GLU A 457 -2.21 1.63 29.71
CA GLU A 457 -2.00 1.20 28.32
C GLU A 457 -2.98 1.88 27.35
N SER A 458 -4.25 2.02 27.74
CA SER A 458 -5.26 2.72 26.93
C SER A 458 -4.97 4.22 26.78
N ARG A 459 -4.43 4.87 27.83
CA ARG A 459 -3.99 6.28 27.75
C ARG A 459 -2.80 6.45 26.82
N GLU A 460 -1.82 5.55 26.89
CA GLU A 460 -0.64 5.56 26.01
C GLU A 460 -1.05 5.35 24.55
N GLN A 461 -1.99 4.42 24.27
CA GLN A 461 -2.57 4.24 22.94
C GLN A 461 -3.29 5.50 22.45
N TYR A 462 -4.07 6.14 23.31
CA TYR A 462 -4.79 7.37 22.95
C TYR A 462 -3.84 8.52 22.62
N GLU A 463 -2.80 8.73 23.43
CA GLU A 463 -1.80 9.77 23.16
C GLU A 463 -0.99 9.46 21.89
N ALA A 464 -0.67 8.19 21.62
CA ALA A 464 -0.02 7.79 20.36
C ALA A 464 -0.90 8.14 19.14
N VAL A 465 -2.18 7.75 19.15
CA VAL A 465 -3.13 8.10 18.08
C VAL A 465 -3.29 9.60 17.92
N LYS A 466 -3.33 10.34 19.03
CA LYS A 466 -3.40 11.81 19.01
C LYS A 466 -2.15 12.45 18.41
N THR A 467 -0.96 11.91 18.69
CA THR A 467 0.27 12.39 18.05
C THR A 467 0.29 12.07 16.56
N GLU A 468 -0.17 10.89 16.16
CA GLU A 468 -0.31 10.53 14.73
C GLU A 468 -1.29 11.46 14.02
N GLN A 469 -2.43 11.78 14.65
CA GLN A 469 -3.41 12.72 14.11
C GLN A 469 -2.81 14.12 13.92
N ASN A 470 -2.07 14.63 14.90
CA ASN A 470 -1.40 15.92 14.77
C ASN A 470 -0.38 15.92 13.61
N THR A 471 0.41 14.85 13.46
CA THR A 471 1.34 14.74 12.33
C THR A 471 0.63 14.64 10.98
N PHE A 472 -0.53 14.01 10.94
CA PHE A 472 -1.37 13.96 9.74
C PHE A 472 -1.89 15.36 9.38
N ASP A 473 -2.40 16.10 10.36
CA ASP A 473 -2.92 17.45 10.16
C ASP A 473 -1.81 18.43 9.72
N ASP A 474 -0.59 18.32 10.28
CA ASP A 474 0.57 19.09 9.83
C ASP A 474 0.94 18.79 8.37
N ASN A 475 0.95 17.50 7.98
CA ASN A 475 1.19 17.08 6.60
C ASN A 475 0.11 17.58 5.63
N VAL A 476 -1.16 17.62 6.06
CA VAL A 476 -2.27 18.18 5.28
C VAL A 476 -2.08 19.68 5.09
N MET A 477 -1.75 20.42 6.16
CA MET A 477 -1.47 21.87 6.06
C MET A 477 -0.29 22.19 5.14
N GLU A 478 0.78 21.37 5.15
CA GLU A 478 1.90 21.52 4.23
C GLU A 478 1.46 21.32 2.78
N LYS A 479 0.69 20.26 2.50
CA LYS A 479 0.16 20.00 1.15
C LYS A 479 -0.77 21.10 0.66
N GLU A 480 -1.67 21.60 1.51
CA GLU A 480 -2.54 22.74 1.17
C GLU A 480 -1.73 24.01 0.86
N SER A 481 -0.65 24.26 1.62
CA SER A 481 0.23 25.40 1.38
C SER A 481 0.95 25.27 0.03
N ARG A 482 1.38 24.07 -0.34
CA ARG A 482 1.97 23.78 -1.66
C ARG A 482 0.96 23.96 -2.79
N ILE A 483 -0.27 23.50 -2.63
CA ILE A 483 -1.36 23.68 -3.61
C ILE A 483 -1.63 25.18 -3.81
N LYS A 484 -1.80 25.96 -2.73
CA LYS A 484 -1.98 27.42 -2.82
C LYS A 484 -0.78 28.10 -3.49
N GLY A 485 0.43 27.61 -3.27
CA GLY A 485 1.64 28.07 -3.96
C GLY A 485 1.57 27.83 -5.48
N ALA A 486 1.19 26.62 -5.88
CA ALA A 486 1.02 26.25 -7.29
C ALA A 486 -0.09 27.06 -7.98
N GLU A 487 -1.22 27.30 -7.29
CA GLU A 487 -2.30 28.15 -7.79
C GLU A 487 -1.86 29.60 -8.04
N ARG A 488 -1.04 30.17 -7.15
CA ARG A 488 -0.44 31.49 -7.36
C ARG A 488 0.41 31.52 -8.61
N ILE A 489 1.30 30.53 -8.79
CA ILE A 489 2.17 30.43 -9.98
C ILE A 489 1.31 30.30 -11.25
N LYS A 490 0.30 29.44 -11.25
CA LYS A 490 -0.64 29.29 -12.37
C LYS A 490 -1.33 30.61 -12.73
N ASN A 491 -1.79 31.35 -11.73
CA ASN A 491 -2.45 32.64 -11.95
C ASN A 491 -1.48 33.70 -12.51
N THR A 492 -0.22 33.71 -12.05
CA THR A 492 0.82 34.57 -12.61
C THR A 492 1.11 34.23 -14.07
N LEU A 493 1.28 32.95 -14.41
CA LEU A 493 1.52 32.51 -15.79
C LEU A 493 0.32 32.82 -16.71
N LEU A 494 -0.91 32.68 -16.21
CA LEU A 494 -2.11 33.09 -16.95
C LEU A 494 -2.13 34.60 -17.22
N HIS A 495 -1.74 35.40 -16.23
CA HIS A 495 -1.63 36.85 -16.41
C HIS A 495 -0.57 37.22 -17.45
N GLU A 496 0.63 36.65 -17.34
CA GLU A 496 1.72 36.85 -18.31
C GLU A 496 1.31 36.46 -19.73
N ARG A 497 0.61 35.33 -19.89
CA ARG A 497 0.06 34.90 -21.18
C ARG A 497 -0.95 35.89 -21.75
N MET A 498 -1.84 36.44 -20.91
CA MET A 498 -2.79 37.45 -21.37
C MET A 498 -2.06 38.73 -21.81
N THR A 499 -1.04 39.17 -21.06
CA THR A 499 -0.23 40.33 -21.43
C THR A 499 0.51 40.10 -22.75
N ALA A 500 1.15 38.94 -22.92
CA ALA A 500 1.82 38.58 -24.18
C ALA A 500 0.85 38.55 -25.37
N SER A 501 -0.37 38.03 -25.17
CA SER A 501 -1.42 38.07 -26.20
C SER A 501 -1.84 39.50 -26.55
N THR A 502 -1.96 40.39 -25.56
CA THR A 502 -2.27 41.80 -25.84
C THR A 502 -1.14 42.51 -26.58
N ASP A 503 0.11 42.17 -26.30
CA ASP A 503 1.24 42.78 -26.98
C ASP A 503 1.42 42.24 -28.42
N LEU A 504 1.13 40.96 -28.65
CA LEU A 504 1.04 40.39 -30.01
C LEU A 504 -0.02 41.11 -30.84
N ASN A 505 -1.22 41.34 -30.29
CA ASN A 505 -2.28 42.06 -30.99
C ASN A 505 -1.86 43.49 -31.36
N LYS A 506 -1.12 44.19 -30.46
CA LYS A 506 -0.57 45.52 -30.78
C LYS A 506 0.46 45.47 -31.91
N ILE A 507 1.30 44.44 -31.95
CA ILE A 507 2.27 44.26 -33.04
C ILE A 507 1.55 44.02 -34.37
N GLU A 508 0.48 43.21 -34.37
CA GLU A 508 -0.37 43.01 -35.55
C GLU A 508 -1.04 44.30 -36.00
N GLU A 509 -1.60 45.09 -35.08
CA GLU A 509 -2.16 46.42 -35.39
C GLU A 509 -1.11 47.36 -35.99
N GLN A 510 0.10 47.39 -35.41
CA GLN A 510 1.23 48.17 -35.95
C GLN A 510 1.63 47.71 -37.36
N LYS A 511 1.67 46.39 -37.60
CA LYS A 511 1.95 45.83 -38.93
C LYS A 511 0.89 46.24 -39.94
N ILE A 512 -0.39 46.21 -39.56
CA ILE A 512 -1.50 46.65 -40.42
C ILE A 512 -1.36 48.14 -40.74
N GLN A 513 -1.11 49.00 -39.75
CA GLN A 513 -0.89 50.44 -39.98
C GLN A 513 0.28 50.69 -40.94
N LEU A 514 1.39 49.96 -40.78
CA LEU A 514 2.56 50.11 -41.64
C LEU A 514 2.28 49.65 -43.08
N LEU A 515 1.48 48.59 -43.25
CA LEU A 515 1.00 48.17 -44.57
C LEU A 515 0.07 49.22 -45.21
N GLU A 516 -0.83 49.84 -44.43
CA GLU A 516 -1.70 50.91 -44.89
C GLU A 516 -0.90 52.15 -45.36
N GLU A 517 0.25 52.45 -44.76
CA GLU A 517 1.15 53.53 -45.19
C GLU A 517 1.98 53.17 -46.44
N VAL A 518 2.47 51.93 -46.52
CA VAL A 518 3.38 51.49 -47.60
C VAL A 518 2.64 51.18 -48.89
N VAL A 519 1.44 50.58 -48.84
CA VAL A 519 0.67 50.19 -50.03
C VAL A 519 0.43 51.38 -50.99
N PRO A 520 -0.01 52.57 -50.54
CA PRO A 520 -0.17 53.74 -51.42
C PRO A 520 1.15 54.24 -52.04
N ILE A 521 2.28 54.05 -51.37
CA ILE A 521 3.60 54.39 -51.92
C ILE A 521 3.94 53.42 -53.05
N ILE A 522 3.77 52.11 -52.83
CA ILE A 522 3.98 51.08 -53.85
C ILE A 522 3.07 51.33 -55.07
N CYS A 523 1.79 51.63 -54.85
CA CYS A 523 0.86 51.96 -55.95
C CYS A 523 1.33 53.18 -56.76
N ARG A 524 1.81 54.25 -56.10
CA ARG A 524 2.36 55.43 -56.80
C ARG A 524 3.61 55.11 -57.60
N VAL A 525 4.53 54.32 -57.03
CA VAL A 525 5.74 53.89 -57.74
C VAL A 525 5.38 53.03 -58.95
N HIS A 526 4.41 52.12 -58.81
CA HIS A 526 3.92 51.30 -59.91
C HIS A 526 3.32 52.15 -61.03
N GLU A 527 2.50 53.16 -60.70
CA GLU A 527 1.91 54.08 -61.67
C GLU A 527 2.98 54.89 -62.43
N GLU A 528 4.03 55.34 -61.75
CA GLU A 528 5.15 56.05 -62.39
C GLU A 528 5.98 55.13 -63.30
N ILE A 529 6.20 53.87 -62.90
CA ILE A 529 6.84 52.85 -63.76
C ILE A 529 5.99 52.63 -65.02
N GLU A 530 4.67 52.55 -64.89
CA GLU A 530 3.77 52.38 -66.03
C GLU A 530 3.83 53.58 -66.98
N LYS A 531 3.82 54.82 -66.45
CA LYS A 531 4.01 56.05 -67.24
C LYS A 531 5.34 56.06 -67.98
N LEU A 532 6.42 55.65 -67.33
CA LEU A 532 7.74 55.52 -67.97
C LEU A 532 7.73 54.45 -69.08
N GLY A 533 7.06 53.32 -68.85
CA GLY A 533 6.84 52.27 -69.86
C GLY A 533 6.11 52.80 -71.10
N GLN A 534 5.02 53.54 -70.91
CA GLN A 534 4.27 54.17 -72.00
C GLN A 534 5.10 55.23 -72.75
N SER A 535 5.91 56.02 -72.03
CA SER A 535 6.83 57.00 -72.63
C SER A 535 7.89 56.31 -73.48
N LYS A 536 8.51 55.23 -72.96
CA LYS A 536 9.46 54.41 -73.70
C LYS A 536 8.84 53.86 -74.99
N ALA A 537 7.64 53.30 -74.92
CA ALA A 537 6.92 52.78 -76.10
C ALA A 537 6.66 53.87 -77.16
N LYS A 538 6.32 55.10 -76.73
CA LYS A 538 6.18 56.25 -77.64
C LYS A 538 7.51 56.60 -78.32
N TRP A 539 8.61 56.64 -77.56
CA TRP A 539 9.94 56.90 -78.11
C TRP A 539 10.39 55.82 -79.11
N GLU A 540 10.16 54.55 -78.80
CA GLU A 540 10.44 53.44 -79.71
C GLU A 540 9.67 53.58 -81.03
N GLN A 541 8.41 54.00 -80.97
CA GLN A 541 7.60 54.26 -82.18
C GLN A 541 8.16 55.44 -83.00
N VAL A 542 8.59 56.52 -82.35
CA VAL A 542 9.22 57.67 -83.03
C VAL A 542 10.52 57.24 -83.72
N VAL A 543 11.38 56.48 -83.04
CA VAL A 543 12.62 55.95 -83.60
C VAL A 543 12.34 55.03 -84.79
N LYS A 544 11.32 54.16 -84.69
CA LYS A 544 10.89 53.27 -85.78
C LYS A 544 10.39 54.06 -87.00
N ASN A 545 9.64 55.14 -86.78
CA ASN A 545 9.20 56.04 -87.85
C ASN A 545 10.37 56.74 -88.53
N HIS A 546 11.35 57.24 -87.77
CA HIS A 546 12.57 57.84 -88.33
C HIS A 546 13.39 56.83 -89.13
N LEU A 547 13.60 55.61 -88.61
CA LEU A 547 14.28 54.53 -89.32
C LEU A 547 13.59 54.18 -90.63
N ASN A 548 12.26 54.13 -90.66
CA ASN A 548 11.50 53.90 -91.89
C ASN A 548 11.65 55.08 -92.86
N GLY A 549 11.66 56.32 -92.37
CA GLY A 549 11.96 57.51 -93.17
C GLY A 549 13.35 57.45 -93.81
N PHE A 550 14.38 57.09 -93.03
CA PHE A 550 15.74 56.88 -93.54
C PHE A 550 15.81 55.76 -94.58
N LYS A 551 15.14 54.62 -94.35
CA LYS A 551 15.05 53.54 -95.35
C LYS A 551 14.46 54.03 -96.67
N LYS A 552 13.40 54.84 -96.61
CA LYS A 552 12.76 55.41 -97.80
C LYS A 552 13.67 56.39 -98.54
N ILE A 553 14.44 57.21 -97.81
CA ILE A 553 15.46 58.09 -98.41
C ILE A 553 16.54 57.26 -99.10
N VAL A 554 17.02 56.18 -98.46
CA VAL A 554 18.01 55.28 -99.05
C VAL A 554 17.47 54.58 -100.30
N GLU A 555 16.20 54.15 -100.29
CA GLU A 555 15.54 53.61 -101.49
C GLU A 555 15.47 54.64 -102.61
N ASN A 556 15.04 55.87 -102.31
CA ASN A 556 15.01 56.95 -103.30
C ASN A 556 16.41 57.26 -103.86
N ILE A 557 17.45 57.27 -103.02
CA ILE A 557 18.84 57.45 -103.48
C ILE A 557 19.23 56.31 -104.43
N LYS A 558 18.91 55.05 -104.10
CA LYS A 558 19.17 53.91 -104.99
C LYS A 558 18.42 54.01 -106.32
N GLU A 559 17.19 54.54 -106.31
CA GLU A 559 16.43 54.79 -107.54
C GLU A 559 17.08 55.90 -108.38
N ILE A 560 17.56 56.97 -107.75
CA ILE A 560 18.31 58.04 -108.41
C ILE A 560 19.64 57.50 -108.96
N GLU A 561 20.37 56.69 -108.22
CA GLU A 561 21.60 56.03 -108.67
C GLU A 561 21.32 55.13 -109.89
N LYS A 562 20.24 54.33 -109.87
CA LYS A 562 19.79 53.56 -111.04
C LYS A 562 19.45 54.46 -112.23
N ALA A 563 18.79 55.60 -112.00
CA ALA A 563 18.46 56.55 -113.05
C ALA A 563 19.72 57.19 -113.65
N ILE A 564 20.71 57.54 -112.83
CA ILE A 564 22.02 58.05 -113.26
C ILE A 564 22.78 56.97 -114.05
N GLU A 565 22.80 55.72 -113.59
CA GLU A 565 23.39 54.59 -114.33
C GLU A 565 22.69 54.34 -115.68
N SER A 566 21.39 54.61 -115.77
CA SER A 566 20.65 54.52 -117.03
C SER A 566 20.97 55.68 -117.99
N LEU A 567 21.26 56.88 -117.48
CA LEU A 567 21.69 58.04 -118.26
C LEU A 567 23.14 57.90 -118.76
N ASN A 568 24.04 57.34 -117.96
CA ASN A 568 25.44 57.08 -118.36
C ASN A 568 25.60 55.94 -119.38
N LYS A 569 24.53 55.22 -119.74
CA LYS A 569 24.51 54.24 -120.83
C LYS A 569 24.08 54.82 -122.19
N GLY A 570 23.81 56.12 -122.25
CA GLY A 570 23.41 56.82 -123.47
C GLY A 570 24.25 58.06 -123.74
N ASP A 571 25.55 57.89 -123.94
CA ASP A 571 26.41 58.93 -124.54
C ASP A 571 26.76 58.55 -125.99
N PRO A 572 26.21 59.26 -127.00
CA PRO A 572 26.50 59.04 -128.40
C PRO A 572 27.49 60.07 -128.96
N PHE A 573 28.54 60.50 -128.26
CA PHE A 573 29.56 61.39 -128.85
C PHE A 573 31.01 61.13 -128.35
N SER A 574 31.61 60.07 -128.87
CA SER A 574 33.03 60.01 -129.29
C SER A 574 33.02 59.14 -130.56
N ASP A 575 33.61 59.46 -131.71
CA ASP A 575 34.88 60.11 -131.97
C ASP A 575 34.96 60.42 -133.49
N LYS A 576 35.08 61.70 -133.88
CA LYS A 576 35.63 62.26 -135.14
C LYS A 576 35.74 63.78 -134.91
N THR A 577 36.80 64.54 -135.16
CA THR A 577 38.09 64.38 -135.85
C THR A 577 38.84 65.73 -135.69
N ASN A 578 40.17 65.68 -135.54
CA ASN A 578 41.23 66.48 -136.20
C ASN A 578 41.07 67.97 -136.63
N PHE A 579 42.22 68.67 -136.50
CA PHE A 579 42.75 69.95 -137.08
C PHE A 579 42.62 71.22 -136.20
N LEU A 580 43.67 71.65 -135.45
CA LEU A 580 44.93 72.40 -135.79
C LEU A 580 44.72 73.91 -136.06
N PRO A 581 45.67 74.82 -135.72
CA PRO A 581 47.14 74.68 -135.70
C PRO A 581 47.82 74.75 -134.32
#